data_AF-A0A0F9E796-F1
#
_entry.id   AF-A0A0F9E796-F1
#
_cell.length_a   1.000
_cell.length_b   1.000
_cell.length_c   1.000
_cell.angle_alpha   90.00
_cell.angle_beta   90.00
_cell.angle_gamma   90.00
#
_symmetry.space_group_name_H-M   'P 1'
#
loop_
_entity.id
_entity.type
_entity.pdbx_description
1 polymer ?
#
loop_
_entity_poly.entity_id
_entity_poly.type
_entity_poly.pdbx_seq_one_letter_code
_entity_poly.pdbx_strand_id
1 'polypeptide(L)'
;MGKKKKSMLRKKLLLAFVLTAAVSIFFTAVFSLIYFFRVVKTEAVENMNNNRMVADLIYKNKMNEVEFFARSQANSKALTVYVDLDIPNRISEYMQEVVVREQMFHMTIYNTNANIISSVGLSRSLIVQKSDELNLENNELVGRAIAGEIVTTTERILGNGGKGL
;
A
#
# COMPACT_ATOMS: atom_id res chain seq x y z
N MET A 1 68.00 -48.25 9.15
CA MET A 1 66.62 -48.27 8.57
C MET A 1 65.51 -47.62 9.43
N GLY A 2 65.72 -47.28 10.71
CA GLY A 2 64.64 -46.78 11.60
C GLY A 2 64.11 -45.34 11.37
N LYS A 3 64.94 -44.40 10.87
CA LYS A 3 64.53 -42.99 10.70
C LYS A 3 63.44 -42.76 9.64
N LYS A 4 63.43 -43.53 8.53
CA LYS A 4 62.41 -43.41 7.47
C LYS A 4 61.01 -43.85 7.95
N LYS A 5 60.89 -44.93 8.73
CA LYS A 5 59.61 -45.39 9.30
C LYS A 5 59.00 -44.37 10.27
N LYS A 6 59.83 -43.72 11.12
CA LYS A 6 59.36 -42.72 12.10
C LYS A 6 58.79 -41.45 11.43
N SER A 7 59.39 -41.02 10.32
CA SER A 7 58.90 -39.91 9.48
C SER A 7 57.55 -40.23 8.83
N MET A 8 57.40 -41.43 8.28
CA MET A 8 56.17 -41.86 7.62
C MET A 8 55.00 -41.99 8.62
N LEU A 9 55.25 -42.47 9.84
CA LEU A 9 54.24 -42.56 10.90
C LEU A 9 53.72 -41.17 11.33
N ARG A 10 54.64 -40.20 11.50
CA ARG A 10 54.27 -38.81 11.82
C ARG A 10 53.40 -38.17 10.75
N LYS A 11 53.73 -38.37 9.47
CA LYS A 11 52.92 -37.85 8.36
C LYS A 11 51.50 -38.43 8.35
N LYS A 12 51.34 -39.73 8.60
CA LYS A 12 50.03 -40.38 8.69
C LYS A 12 49.20 -39.85 9.87
N LEU A 13 49.83 -39.66 11.03
CA LEU A 13 49.16 -39.11 12.21
C LEU A 13 48.69 -37.66 11.98
N LEU A 14 49.56 -36.85 11.36
CA LEU A 14 49.26 -35.45 11.05
C LEU A 14 48.15 -35.34 10.00
N LEU A 15 48.15 -36.22 8.99
CA LEU A 15 47.09 -36.26 7.99
C LEU A 15 45.75 -36.71 8.58
N ALA A 16 45.75 -37.70 9.49
CA ALA A 16 44.54 -38.10 10.21
C ALA A 16 43.98 -36.96 11.08
N PHE A 17 44.85 -36.22 11.77
CA PHE A 17 44.47 -35.06 12.58
C PHE A 17 43.92 -33.91 11.73
N VAL A 18 44.56 -33.60 10.60
CA VAL A 18 44.07 -32.58 9.67
C VAL A 18 42.74 -33.00 9.07
N LEU A 19 42.55 -34.27 8.73
CA LEU A 19 41.30 -34.78 8.18
C LEU A 19 40.16 -34.67 9.20
N THR A 20 40.37 -35.09 10.45
CA THR A 20 39.34 -34.97 11.49
C THR A 20 39.02 -33.51 11.81
N ALA A 21 40.03 -32.65 11.90
CA ALA A 21 39.82 -31.21 12.10
C ALA A 21 39.07 -30.58 10.92
N ALA A 22 39.44 -30.89 9.69
CA ALA A 22 38.79 -30.36 8.49
C ALA A 22 37.31 -30.79 8.40
N VAL A 23 37.02 -32.06 8.68
CA VAL A 23 35.65 -32.58 8.72
C VAL A 23 34.84 -31.89 9.82
N SER A 24 35.40 -31.71 11.02
CA SER A 24 34.72 -31.00 12.11
C SER A 24 34.42 -29.55 11.73
N ILE A 25 35.40 -28.82 11.18
CA ILE A 25 35.23 -27.43 10.75
C ILE A 25 34.15 -27.35 9.66
N PHE A 26 34.17 -28.26 8.69
CA PHE A 26 33.19 -28.31 7.63
C PHE A 26 31.77 -28.49 8.17
N PHE A 27 31.54 -29.45 9.08
CA PHE A 27 30.23 -29.65 9.68
C PHE A 27 29.77 -28.44 10.50
N THR A 28 30.66 -27.81 11.27
CA THR A 28 30.32 -26.60 12.03
C THR A 28 29.95 -25.45 11.08
N ALA A 29 30.68 -25.27 9.99
CA ALA A 29 30.40 -24.24 9.00
C ALA A 29 29.04 -24.45 8.32
N VAL A 30 28.74 -25.69 7.90
CA VAL A 30 27.45 -26.04 7.28
C VAL A 30 26.30 -25.82 8.27
N PHE A 31 26.46 -26.27 9.52
CA PHE A 31 25.43 -26.09 10.54
C PHE A 31 25.18 -24.61 10.83
N SER A 32 26.25 -23.82 10.96
CA SER A 32 26.17 -22.37 11.16
C SER A 32 25.45 -21.69 10.00
N LEU A 33 25.78 -22.04 8.76
CA LEU A 33 25.14 -21.50 7.57
C LEU A 33 23.63 -21.78 7.57
N ILE A 34 23.23 -23.03 7.82
CA ILE A 34 21.81 -23.44 7.84
C ILE A 34 21.07 -22.70 8.96
N TYR A 35 21.68 -22.59 10.15
CA TYR A 35 21.10 -21.89 11.28
C TYR A 35 20.88 -20.41 10.96
N PHE A 36 21.90 -19.71 10.47
CA PHE A 36 21.80 -18.30 10.10
C PHE A 36 20.77 -18.06 9.00
N PHE A 37 20.72 -18.91 7.97
CA PHE A 37 19.69 -18.81 6.93
C PHE A 37 18.27 -18.89 7.48
N ARG A 38 18.02 -19.79 8.43
CA ARG A 38 16.70 -19.92 9.06
C ARG A 38 16.35 -18.70 9.90
N VAL A 39 17.29 -18.22 10.72
CA VAL A 39 17.09 -17.04 11.58
C VAL A 39 16.80 -15.81 10.72
N VAL A 40 17.62 -15.53 9.71
CA VAL A 40 17.44 -14.40 8.78
C VAL A 40 16.10 -14.49 8.07
N LYS A 41 15.69 -15.68 7.61
CA LYS A 41 14.39 -15.86 6.96
C LYS A 41 13.24 -15.55 7.91
N THR A 42 13.31 -16.03 9.15
CA THR A 42 12.26 -15.78 10.15
C THR A 42 12.17 -14.29 10.49
N GLU A 43 13.29 -13.63 10.76
CA GLU A 43 13.33 -12.19 11.05
C GLU A 43 12.83 -11.36 9.86
N ALA A 44 13.20 -11.73 8.63
CA ALA A 44 12.73 -11.05 7.44
C ALA A 44 11.20 -11.18 7.29
N VAL A 45 10.65 -12.38 7.48
CA VAL A 45 9.19 -12.61 7.42
C VAL A 45 8.46 -11.85 8.52
N GLU A 46 8.98 -11.86 9.74
CA GLU A 46 8.40 -11.12 10.87
C GLU A 46 8.41 -9.61 10.60
N ASN A 47 9.52 -9.07 10.12
CA ASN A 47 9.63 -7.65 9.78
C ASN A 47 8.68 -7.28 8.61
N MET A 48 8.57 -8.13 7.58
CA MET A 48 7.60 -7.95 6.51
C MET A 48 6.16 -7.93 7.02
N ASN A 49 5.81 -8.82 7.95
CA ASN A 49 4.48 -8.87 8.55
C ASN A 49 4.20 -7.62 9.40
N ASN A 50 5.17 -7.16 10.18
CA ASN A 50 5.05 -5.93 10.97
C ASN A 50 4.87 -4.71 10.06
N ASN A 51 5.67 -4.59 8.99
CA ASN A 51 5.53 -3.51 8.03
C ASN A 51 4.17 -3.54 7.31
N ARG A 52 3.68 -4.74 6.96
CA ARG A 52 2.33 -4.91 6.39
C ARG A 52 1.25 -4.45 7.37
N MET A 53 1.37 -4.82 8.65
CA MET A 53 0.41 -4.41 9.68
C MET A 53 0.40 -2.89 9.87
N VAL A 54 1.58 -2.27 9.89
CA VAL A 54 1.70 -0.80 9.98
C VAL A 54 1.08 -0.13 8.74
N ALA A 55 1.35 -0.65 7.54
CA ALA A 55 0.76 -0.14 6.31
C ALA A 55 -0.78 -0.26 6.30
N ASP A 56 -1.33 -1.40 6.74
CA ASP A 56 -2.76 -1.62 6.86
C ASP A 56 -3.40 -0.66 7.87
N LEU A 57 -2.72 -0.40 9.00
CA LEU A 57 -3.20 0.54 10.01
C LEU A 57 -3.20 1.98 9.51
N ILE A 58 -2.13 2.41 8.83
CA ILE A 58 -2.07 3.74 8.19
C ILE A 58 -3.19 3.88 7.16
N TYR A 59 -3.40 2.85 6.35
CA TYR A 59 -4.44 2.83 5.32
C TYR A 59 -5.84 2.94 5.91
N LYS A 60 -6.17 2.11 6.92
CA LYS A 60 -7.46 2.16 7.62
C LYS A 60 -7.68 3.50 8.30
N ASN A 61 -6.65 4.08 8.90
CA ASN A 61 -6.74 5.40 9.51
C ASN A 61 -7.07 6.47 8.46
N LYS A 62 -6.36 6.46 7.32
CA LYS A 62 -6.66 7.38 6.22
C LYS A 62 -8.05 7.17 5.62
N MET A 63 -8.52 5.93 5.55
CA MET A 63 -9.90 5.66 5.13
C MET A 63 -10.92 6.30 6.06
N ASN A 64 -10.75 6.11 7.38
CA ASN A 64 -11.64 6.67 8.38
C ASN A 64 -11.61 8.21 8.38
N GLU A 65 -10.44 8.80 8.15
CA GLU A 65 -10.28 10.26 8.01
C GLU A 65 -11.08 10.79 6.82
N VAL A 66 -10.96 10.14 5.65
CA VAL A 66 -11.70 10.50 4.44
C VAL A 66 -13.21 10.32 4.64
N GLU A 67 -13.65 9.24 5.29
CA GLU A 67 -15.05 9.01 5.59
C GLU A 67 -15.61 10.07 6.54
N PHE A 68 -14.92 10.34 7.65
CA PHE A 68 -15.33 11.36 8.60
C PHE A 68 -15.40 12.73 7.94
N PHE A 69 -14.43 13.04 7.10
CA PHE A 69 -14.39 14.27 6.32
C PHE A 69 -15.57 14.36 5.35
N ALA A 70 -15.86 13.31 4.58
CA ALA A 70 -17.00 13.27 3.67
C ALA A 70 -18.32 13.46 4.42
N ARG A 71 -18.49 12.80 5.57
CA ARG A 71 -19.65 12.98 6.45
C ARG A 71 -19.75 14.41 6.98
N SER A 72 -18.63 15.03 7.37
CA SER A 72 -18.60 16.40 7.85
C SER A 72 -19.01 17.39 6.74
N GLN A 73 -18.52 17.20 5.52
CA GLN A 73 -18.91 18.04 4.38
C GLN A 73 -20.37 17.83 3.97
N ALA A 74 -20.87 16.59 3.98
CA ALA A 74 -22.27 16.30 3.70
C ALA A 74 -23.24 16.99 4.67
N ASN A 75 -22.80 17.21 5.93
CA ASN A 75 -23.57 17.93 6.94
C ASN A 75 -23.26 19.44 7.00
N SER A 76 -22.42 19.97 6.09
CA SER A 76 -22.09 21.38 6.04
C SER A 76 -23.28 22.19 5.52
N LYS A 77 -23.90 23.00 6.39
CA LYS A 77 -25.03 23.86 6.02
C LYS A 77 -24.74 24.76 4.82
N ALA A 78 -23.51 25.26 4.70
CA ALA A 78 -23.12 26.10 3.57
C ALA A 78 -23.21 25.32 2.25
N LEU A 79 -22.66 24.10 2.23
CA LEU A 79 -22.72 23.24 1.05
C LEU A 79 -24.14 22.83 0.72
N THR A 80 -24.95 22.46 1.73
CA THR A 80 -26.37 22.13 1.54
C THR A 80 -27.13 23.28 0.91
N VAL A 81 -26.96 24.52 1.41
CA VAL A 81 -27.62 25.70 0.84
C VAL A 81 -27.20 25.95 -0.61
N TYR A 82 -25.92 25.78 -0.95
CA TYR A 82 -25.46 25.97 -2.33
C TYR A 82 -26.01 24.91 -3.29
N VAL A 83 -26.15 23.67 -2.82
CA VAL A 83 -26.76 22.57 -3.57
C VAL A 83 -28.26 22.78 -3.73
N ASP A 84 -28.98 23.16 -2.67
CA ASP A 84 -30.43 23.40 -2.69
C ASP A 84 -30.82 24.57 -3.61
N LEU A 85 -29.96 25.60 -3.68
CA LEU A 85 -30.15 26.76 -4.55
C LEU A 85 -29.64 26.54 -5.99
N ASP A 86 -29.05 25.37 -6.27
CA ASP A 86 -28.48 25.00 -7.57
C ASP A 86 -27.55 26.08 -8.15
N ILE A 87 -26.58 26.56 -7.34
CA ILE A 87 -25.62 27.60 -7.74
C ILE A 87 -24.25 26.97 -8.02
N PRO A 88 -24.00 26.41 -9.22
CA PRO A 88 -22.82 25.59 -9.52
C PRO A 88 -21.49 26.31 -9.32
N ASN A 89 -21.44 27.62 -9.58
CA ASN A 89 -20.23 28.43 -9.36
C ASN A 89 -19.84 28.49 -7.89
N ARG A 90 -20.82 28.66 -6.98
CA ARG A 90 -20.57 28.73 -5.53
C ARG A 90 -20.21 27.38 -4.93
N ILE A 91 -20.83 26.31 -5.44
CA ILE A 91 -20.45 24.93 -5.10
C ILE A 91 -18.99 24.69 -5.46
N SER A 92 -18.60 25.05 -6.68
CA SER A 92 -17.24 24.82 -7.19
C SER A 92 -16.20 25.67 -6.45
N GLU A 93 -16.49 26.94 -6.15
CA GLU A 93 -15.63 27.80 -5.32
C GLU A 93 -15.43 27.22 -3.91
N TYR A 94 -16.52 26.84 -3.23
CA TYR A 94 -16.45 26.22 -1.91
C TYR A 94 -15.65 24.92 -1.94
N MET A 95 -15.91 24.05 -2.92
CA MET A 95 -15.16 22.79 -3.10
C MET A 95 -13.68 23.05 -3.35
N GLN A 96 -13.33 24.05 -4.15
CA GLN A 96 -11.94 24.41 -4.42
C GLN A 96 -11.21 24.88 -3.16
N GLU A 97 -11.83 25.73 -2.35
CA GLU A 97 -11.28 26.16 -1.06
C GLU A 97 -11.05 24.99 -0.12
N VAL A 98 -12.03 24.09 -0.03
CA VAL A 98 -11.97 22.89 0.81
C VAL A 98 -10.87 21.94 0.31
N VAL A 99 -10.81 21.67 -0.98
CA VAL A 99 -9.80 20.79 -1.62
C VAL A 99 -8.38 21.31 -1.37
N VAL A 100 -8.16 22.62 -1.49
CA VAL A 100 -6.85 23.24 -1.23
C VAL A 100 -6.51 23.26 0.26
N ARG A 101 -7.46 23.59 1.12
CA ARG A 101 -7.23 23.66 2.58
C ARG A 101 -6.89 22.30 3.17
N GLU A 102 -7.64 21.27 2.77
CA GLU A 102 -7.53 19.91 3.32
C GLU A 102 -6.59 19.02 2.50
N GLN A 103 -5.98 19.57 1.44
CA GLN A 103 -5.06 18.85 0.54
C GLN A 103 -5.68 17.57 -0.06
N MET A 104 -6.98 17.62 -0.40
CA MET A 104 -7.70 16.49 -1.00
C MET A 104 -7.34 16.36 -2.49
N PHE A 105 -7.04 15.16 -2.97
CA PHE A 105 -6.69 14.98 -4.39
C PHE A 105 -7.83 15.35 -5.33
N HIS A 106 -9.06 14.98 -4.95
CA HIS A 106 -10.26 15.11 -5.76
C HIS A 106 -11.51 15.03 -4.89
N MET A 107 -12.51 15.83 -5.24
CA MET A 107 -13.84 15.82 -4.62
C MET A 107 -14.88 15.95 -5.74
N THR A 108 -15.91 15.12 -5.70
CA THR A 108 -17.03 15.18 -6.65
C THR A 108 -18.34 15.07 -5.89
N ILE A 109 -19.32 15.89 -6.30
CA ILE A 109 -20.67 15.87 -5.78
C ILE A 109 -21.59 15.36 -6.87
N TYR A 110 -22.41 14.37 -6.53
CA TYR A 110 -23.41 13.78 -7.42
C TYR A 110 -24.81 14.16 -6.95
N ASN A 111 -25.74 14.30 -7.90
CA ASN A 111 -27.17 14.38 -7.60
C ASN A 111 -27.77 12.98 -7.40
N THR A 112 -29.06 12.92 -7.07
CA THR A 112 -29.82 11.67 -6.87
C THR A 112 -29.90 10.79 -8.13
N ASN A 113 -29.62 11.33 -9.31
CA ASN A 113 -29.60 10.62 -10.59
C ASN A 113 -28.19 10.20 -11.01
N ALA A 114 -27.21 10.24 -10.10
CA ALA A 114 -25.79 9.97 -10.37
C ALA A 114 -25.09 10.98 -11.31
N ASN A 115 -25.73 12.12 -11.63
CA ASN A 115 -25.10 13.16 -12.45
C ASN A 115 -24.16 14.00 -11.60
N ILE A 116 -23.00 14.37 -12.16
CA ILE A 116 -22.03 15.24 -11.51
C ILE A 116 -22.60 16.66 -11.44
N ILE A 117 -22.72 17.20 -10.21
CA ILE A 117 -23.07 18.60 -9.97
C ILE A 117 -21.81 19.47 -10.06
N SER A 118 -20.74 19.03 -9.42
CA SER A 118 -19.44 19.70 -9.45
C SER A 118 -18.31 18.71 -9.13
N SER A 119 -17.15 18.92 -9.73
CA SER A 119 -15.96 18.11 -9.55
C SER A 119 -14.74 19.01 -9.51
N VAL A 120 -13.94 18.89 -8.45
CA VAL A 120 -12.76 19.72 -8.23
C VAL A 120 -11.60 18.84 -7.78
N GLY A 121 -10.41 19.10 -8.30
CA GLY A 121 -9.18 18.42 -7.90
C GLY A 121 -8.07 19.41 -7.61
N LEU A 122 -7.07 18.96 -6.85
CA LEU A 122 -5.80 19.69 -6.74
C LEU A 122 -5.19 19.81 -8.14
N SER A 123 -4.66 20.98 -8.51
CA SER A 123 -4.07 21.24 -9.84
C SER A 123 -2.91 20.32 -10.25
N ARG A 124 -2.47 19.42 -9.35
CA ARG A 124 -1.46 18.38 -9.60
C ARG A 124 -2.03 16.97 -9.74
N SER A 125 -3.36 16.75 -9.64
CA SER A 125 -3.96 15.43 -9.76
C SER A 125 -4.27 15.10 -11.23
N LEU A 126 -3.62 14.07 -11.77
CA LEU A 126 -3.89 13.51 -13.11
C LEU A 126 -5.30 12.88 -13.24
N ILE A 127 -6.06 12.85 -12.13
CA ILE A 127 -7.36 12.19 -12.00
C ILE A 127 -8.46 12.98 -12.72
N VAL A 128 -8.36 14.32 -12.74
CA VAL A 128 -9.37 15.21 -13.34
C VAL A 128 -9.49 15.03 -14.85
N GLN A 129 -8.44 14.57 -15.54
CA GLN A 129 -8.49 14.35 -17.00
C GLN A 129 -9.19 13.04 -17.41
N LYS A 130 -9.53 12.15 -16.47
CA LYS A 130 -10.07 10.81 -16.78
C LYS A 130 -11.46 10.54 -16.19
N SER A 131 -12.00 11.46 -15.39
CA SER A 131 -13.33 11.34 -14.79
C SER A 131 -14.48 11.37 -15.80
N ASP A 132 -14.28 11.93 -17.00
CA ASP A 132 -15.31 11.99 -18.05
C ASP A 132 -15.60 10.63 -18.72
N GLU A 133 -14.77 9.60 -18.47
CA GLU A 133 -14.91 8.24 -19.06
C GLU A 133 -15.37 7.16 -18.07
N LEU A 134 -15.57 7.49 -16.77
CA LEU A 134 -16.05 6.50 -15.80
C LEU A 134 -17.55 6.27 -16.01
N ASN A 135 -17.90 5.12 -16.57
CA ASN A 135 -19.29 4.68 -16.69
C ASN A 135 -19.82 4.26 -15.30
N LEU A 136 -20.38 5.22 -14.57
CA LEU A 136 -20.85 5.07 -13.19
C LEU A 136 -22.24 4.45 -13.07
N GLU A 137 -23.00 4.29 -14.17
CA GLU A 137 -24.36 3.72 -14.16
C GLU A 137 -24.39 2.30 -13.56
N ASN A 138 -23.29 1.55 -13.67
CA ASN A 138 -23.17 0.20 -13.12
C ASN A 138 -22.32 0.13 -11.85
N ASN A 139 -21.95 1.26 -11.25
CA ASN A 139 -21.14 1.25 -10.03
C ASN A 139 -22.05 1.02 -8.80
N GLU A 140 -21.94 -0.18 -8.21
CA GLU A 140 -22.71 -0.59 -7.02
C GLU A 140 -22.57 0.42 -5.86
N LEU A 141 -21.42 1.07 -5.75
CA LEU A 141 -21.11 2.03 -4.68
C LEU A 141 -21.90 3.32 -4.86
N VAL A 142 -22.02 3.79 -6.10
CA VAL A 142 -22.83 4.96 -6.45
C VAL A 142 -24.30 4.65 -6.24
N GLY A 143 -24.77 3.48 -6.65
CA GLY A 143 -26.15 3.03 -6.40
C GLY A 143 -26.51 2.98 -4.91
N ARG A 144 -25.60 2.47 -4.07
CA ARG A 144 -25.77 2.44 -2.61
C ARG A 144 -25.72 3.83 -1.98
N ALA A 145 -24.84 4.72 -2.47
CA ALA A 145 -24.79 6.11 -2.02
C ALA A 145 -26.07 6.88 -2.37
N ILE A 146 -26.64 6.67 -3.56
CA ILE A 146 -27.93 7.25 -3.98
C ILE A 146 -29.09 6.74 -3.11
N ALA A 147 -29.04 5.48 -2.68
CA ALA A 147 -30.01 4.91 -1.74
C ALA A 147 -29.92 5.50 -0.31
N GLY A 148 -28.99 6.44 -0.06
CA GLY A 148 -28.81 7.12 1.21
C GLY A 148 -27.86 6.41 2.17
N GLU A 149 -27.15 5.36 1.72
CA GLU A 149 -26.12 4.72 2.52
C GLU A 149 -24.81 5.52 2.46
N ILE A 150 -24.12 5.64 3.60
CA ILE A 150 -22.75 6.15 3.60
C ILE A 150 -21.84 5.00 3.18
N VAL A 151 -21.30 5.10 1.96
CA VAL A 151 -20.46 4.06 1.37
C VAL A 151 -19.02 4.54 1.33
N THR A 152 -18.16 3.84 2.06
CA THR A 152 -16.71 4.03 2.02
C THR A 152 -16.08 2.78 1.41
N THR A 153 -15.31 2.93 0.34
CA THR A 153 -14.62 1.79 -0.26
C THR A 153 -13.37 2.23 -1.01
N THR A 154 -12.61 1.25 -1.49
CA THR A 154 -11.53 1.46 -2.43
C THR A 154 -11.74 0.68 -3.69
N GLU A 155 -11.75 1.41 -4.80
CA GLU A 155 -11.69 0.83 -6.12
C GLU A 155 -10.30 1.08 -6.70
N ARG A 156 -9.71 0.03 -7.27
CA ARG A 156 -8.47 0.17 -8.03
C ARG A 156 -8.85 0.76 -9.38
N ILE A 157 -8.53 2.03 -9.61
CA ILE A 157 -8.65 2.64 -10.93
C ILE A 157 -7.66 1.93 -11.86
N LEU A 158 -8.15 1.00 -12.67
CA LEU A 158 -7.36 0.38 -13.73
C LEU A 158 -7.15 1.42 -14.81
N GLY A 159 -5.99 2.07 -14.78
CA GLY A 159 -5.54 2.86 -15.91
C GLY A 159 -5.46 1.95 -17.13
N ASN A 160 -6.42 2.07 -18.05
CA ASN A 160 -6.38 1.38 -19.34
C ASN A 160 -4.96 1.54 -19.91
N GLY A 161 -4.29 0.41 -20.16
CA GLY A 161 -2.85 0.33 -20.28
C GLY A 161 -2.30 1.41 -21.21
N GLY A 162 -1.41 2.24 -20.66
CA GLY A 162 -0.43 2.92 -21.49
C GLY A 162 0.28 1.83 -22.30
N LYS A 163 0.08 1.87 -23.62
CA LYS A 163 0.91 1.14 -24.57
C LYS A 163 2.36 1.33 -24.13
N GLY A 164 3.08 0.21 -24.03
CA GLY A 164 4.48 0.20 -23.66
C GLY A 164 5.28 1.22 -24.46
N LEU A 165 6.20 1.87 -23.75
CA LEU A 165 7.47 2.27 -24.32
C LEU A 165 8.48 1.17 -23.97
#